data_AF-Q74MG6-F1
#
_entry.id   AF-Q74MG6-F1
#
_cell.length_a   1.000
_cell.length_b   1.000
_cell.length_c   1.000
_cell.angle_alpha   90.00
_cell.angle_beta   90.00
_cell.angle_gamma   90.00
#
_symmetry.space_group_name_H-M   'P 1'
#
loop_
_entity.id
_entity.type
_entity.pdbx_description
1 polymer ?
#
loop_
_entity_poly.entity_id
_entity_poly.type
_entity_poly.pdbx_seq_one_letter_code
_entity_poly.pdbx_strand_id
1 'polypeptide(L)'
;MKAKKLLIFVPLLLLPLLTLLMHKTEPKHYKHYNIYVVYSPYCPHCHNLLKTLDELGIKAITIDYREFPKTPYYKFVAKYFNGVPLVFAKTKNQLIIISGYPSEIQDNNGYYYGKEYEIELCKKLGGKPVYINNSYYFCEINNTILGNRKAIEWLINICKSQGCENLTIIK
;
A
#
# COMPACT_ATOMS: atom_id res chain seq x y z
N MET A 1 -25.32 69.62 -12.65
CA MET A 1 -25.77 68.24 -12.37
C MET A 1 -24.66 67.27 -12.74
N LYS A 2 -24.39 66.32 -11.85
CA LYS A 2 -23.32 65.32 -11.90
C LYS A 2 -23.77 64.13 -12.77
N ALA A 3 -22.91 63.64 -13.67
CA ALA A 3 -22.96 62.25 -14.11
C ALA A 3 -21.55 61.68 -14.01
N LYS A 4 -21.41 60.75 -13.08
CA LYS A 4 -20.16 60.13 -12.62
C LYS A 4 -19.71 59.05 -13.60
N LYS A 5 -18.39 58.91 -13.69
CA LYS A 5 -17.60 57.76 -14.16
C LYS A 5 -18.34 56.43 -13.97
N LEU A 6 -18.56 55.68 -15.05
CA LEU A 6 -18.82 54.25 -15.01
C LEU A 6 -17.56 53.55 -15.54
N LEU A 7 -16.70 53.16 -14.61
CA LEU A 7 -15.53 52.33 -14.85
C LEU A 7 -15.57 51.25 -13.77
N ILE A 8 -15.18 50.04 -14.16
CA ILE A 8 -14.94 48.86 -13.32
C ILE A 8 -16.18 47.96 -13.16
N PHE A 9 -16.12 46.76 -13.76
CA PHE A 9 -16.29 45.45 -13.10
C PHE A 9 -16.47 44.32 -14.14
N VAL A 10 -15.48 44.08 -15.02
CA VAL A 10 -15.43 42.83 -15.82
C VAL A 10 -14.00 42.29 -15.94
N PRO A 11 -13.30 41.97 -14.82
CA PRO A 11 -12.29 40.92 -14.95
C PRO A 11 -12.21 39.98 -13.72
N LEU A 12 -13.34 39.58 -13.11
CA LEU A 12 -13.31 38.69 -11.93
C LEU A 12 -13.97 37.31 -12.12
N LEU A 13 -14.51 37.02 -13.31
CA LEU A 13 -15.17 35.74 -13.62
C LEU A 13 -14.35 34.79 -14.49
N LEU A 14 -13.19 35.23 -15.02
CA LEU A 14 -12.31 34.39 -15.86
C LEU A 14 -11.20 33.69 -15.08
N LEU A 15 -10.88 34.12 -13.85
CA LEU A 15 -9.86 33.48 -13.02
C LEU A 15 -10.19 32.05 -12.54
N PRO A 16 -11.43 31.72 -12.10
CA PRO A 16 -11.73 30.37 -11.62
C PRO A 16 -11.82 29.33 -12.75
N LEU A 17 -12.03 29.77 -14.00
CA LEU A 17 -12.02 28.86 -15.16
C LEU A 17 -10.59 28.43 -15.53
N LEU A 18 -9.60 29.32 -15.34
CA LEU A 18 -8.20 29.02 -15.61
C LEU A 18 -7.59 28.07 -14.57
N THR A 19 -7.99 28.16 -13.30
CA THR A 19 -7.54 27.22 -12.27
C THR A 19 -8.13 25.82 -12.44
N LEU A 20 -9.35 25.70 -12.98
CA LEU A 20 -9.97 24.41 -13.30
C LEU A 20 -9.23 23.68 -14.45
N LEU A 21 -8.70 24.43 -15.42
CA LEU A 21 -7.95 23.89 -16.57
C LEU A 21 -6.50 23.51 -16.24
N MET A 22 -5.96 23.98 -15.11
CA MET A 22 -4.58 23.72 -14.70
C MET A 22 -4.42 22.52 -13.75
N HIS A 23 -5.51 21.85 -13.33
CA HIS A 23 -5.42 20.54 -12.67
C HIS A 23 -5.20 19.42 -13.71
N LYS A 24 -4.23 19.61 -14.60
CA LYS A 24 -3.68 18.54 -15.42
C LYS A 24 -2.82 17.72 -14.47
N THR A 25 -3.40 16.67 -13.90
CA THR A 25 -2.68 15.72 -13.06
C THR A 25 -1.47 15.24 -13.85
N GLU A 26 -0.27 15.57 -13.36
CA GLU A 26 0.96 15.09 -13.97
C GLU A 26 0.90 13.55 -14.03
N PRO A 27 1.39 12.94 -15.13
CA PRO A 27 1.41 11.49 -15.24
C PRO A 27 2.24 10.91 -14.09
N LYS A 28 1.59 10.12 -13.22
CA LYS A 28 2.28 9.41 -12.14
C LYS A 28 3.29 8.41 -12.73
N HIS A 29 4.57 8.59 -12.44
CA HIS A 29 5.62 7.65 -12.79
C HIS A 29 5.68 6.53 -11.75
N TYR A 30 5.12 5.37 -12.07
CA TYR A 30 5.13 4.21 -11.18
C TYR A 30 6.44 3.44 -11.24
N LYS A 31 6.90 2.96 -10.09
CA LYS A 31 7.97 1.96 -9.98
C LYS A 31 7.36 0.56 -10.01
N HIS A 32 8.03 -0.32 -10.72
CA HIS A 32 7.63 -1.71 -10.89
C HIS A 32 8.62 -2.60 -10.12
N TYR A 33 8.11 -3.27 -9.09
CA TYR A 33 8.82 -4.33 -8.38
C TYR A 33 7.97 -5.61 -8.44
N ASN A 34 8.61 -6.77 -8.34
CA ASN A 34 7.91 -8.06 -8.28
C ASN A 34 7.29 -8.28 -6.88
N ILE A 35 6.35 -7.41 -6.53
CA ILE A 35 5.50 -7.44 -5.34
C ILE A 35 4.12 -7.91 -5.81
N TYR A 36 3.65 -9.02 -5.24
CA TYR A 36 2.38 -9.63 -5.59
C TYR A 36 1.35 -9.35 -4.50
N VAL A 37 0.13 -9.03 -4.90
CA VAL A 37 -0.98 -8.73 -3.99
C VAL A 37 -2.17 -9.62 -4.36
N VAL A 38 -2.52 -10.54 -3.48
CA VAL A 38 -3.79 -11.27 -3.56
C VAL A 38 -4.87 -10.41 -2.93
N TYR A 39 -5.93 -10.13 -3.68
CA TYR A 39 -6.95 -9.19 -3.25
C TYR A 39 -8.37 -9.65 -3.62
N SER A 40 -9.36 -8.99 -3.01
CA SER A 40 -10.76 -9.06 -3.40
C SER A 40 -11.29 -7.64 -3.67
N PRO A 41 -12.11 -7.43 -4.72
CA PRO A 41 -12.71 -6.14 -5.05
C PRO A 41 -13.80 -5.70 -4.05
N TYR A 42 -14.17 -6.56 -3.09
CA TYR A 42 -15.14 -6.24 -2.04
C TYR A 42 -14.48 -6.08 -0.66
N CYS A 43 -13.15 -6.14 -0.60
CA CYS A 43 -12.42 -6.11 0.66
C CYS A 43 -11.91 -4.69 0.96
N PRO A 44 -12.42 -4.02 2.03
CA PRO A 44 -12.00 -2.65 2.37
C PRO A 44 -10.51 -2.57 2.74
N HIS A 45 -9.96 -3.64 3.32
CA HIS A 45 -8.54 -3.77 3.61
C HIS A 45 -7.68 -3.80 2.33
N CYS A 46 -8.15 -4.50 1.30
CA CYS A 46 -7.49 -4.53 -0.01
C CYS A 46 -7.50 -3.16 -0.67
N HIS A 47 -8.63 -2.44 -0.60
CA HIS A 47 -8.71 -1.09 -1.17
C HIS A 47 -7.75 -0.12 -0.50
N ASN A 48 -7.65 -0.13 0.84
CA ASN A 48 -6.72 0.74 1.55
C ASN A 48 -5.24 0.39 1.22
N LEU A 49 -4.92 -0.90 1.09
CA LEU A 49 -3.60 -1.34 0.64
C LEU A 49 -3.26 -0.84 -0.77
N LEU A 50 -4.17 -1.04 -1.73
CA LEU A 50 -3.94 -0.62 -3.12
C LEU A 50 -3.81 0.91 -3.23
N LYS A 51 -4.61 1.66 -2.46
CA LYS A 51 -4.47 3.12 -2.32
C LYS A 51 -3.10 3.50 -1.76
N THR A 52 -2.64 2.82 -0.71
CA THR A 52 -1.31 3.06 -0.14
C THR A 52 -0.21 2.81 -1.18
N LEU A 53 -0.30 1.72 -1.95
CA LEU A 53 0.67 1.45 -3.02
C LEU A 53 0.64 2.53 -4.10
N ASP A 54 -0.54 3.03 -4.47
CA ASP A 54 -0.70 4.14 -5.40
C ASP A 54 -0.08 5.46 -4.89
N GLU A 55 -0.29 5.79 -3.62
CA GLU A 55 0.33 6.94 -2.94
C GLU A 55 1.86 6.83 -2.92
N LEU A 56 2.38 5.62 -2.73
CA LEU A 56 3.82 5.33 -2.75
C LEU A 56 4.40 5.22 -4.17
N GLY A 57 3.57 5.38 -5.22
CA GLY A 57 3.98 5.29 -6.61
C GLY A 57 4.43 3.89 -7.02
N ILE A 58 3.84 2.85 -6.44
CA ILE A 58 4.15 1.44 -6.70
C ILE A 58 3.03 0.77 -7.48
N LYS A 59 3.38 0.14 -8.59
CA LYS A 59 2.47 -0.75 -9.32
C LYS A 59 2.78 -2.20 -8.98
N ALA A 60 1.96 -2.80 -8.13
CA ALA A 60 2.07 -4.21 -7.75
C ALA A 60 1.39 -5.14 -8.78
N ILE A 61 1.76 -6.42 -8.75
CA ILE A 61 1.13 -7.49 -9.52
C ILE A 61 -0.09 -7.98 -8.73
N THR A 62 -1.29 -7.60 -9.16
CA THR A 62 -2.53 -7.97 -8.46
C THR A 62 -3.07 -9.30 -8.96
N ILE A 63 -3.57 -10.12 -8.04
CA ILE A 63 -4.16 -11.43 -8.30
C ILE A 63 -5.51 -11.48 -7.58
N ASP A 64 -6.59 -11.72 -8.30
CA ASP A 64 -7.90 -11.95 -7.68
C ASP A 64 -7.85 -13.24 -6.84
N TYR A 65 -8.34 -13.20 -5.61
CA TYR A 65 -8.30 -14.33 -4.68
C TYR A 65 -8.96 -15.60 -5.22
N ARG A 66 -9.90 -15.49 -6.16
CA ARG A 66 -10.56 -16.63 -6.83
C ARG A 66 -9.65 -17.31 -7.85
N GLU A 67 -8.75 -16.56 -8.44
CA GLU A 67 -7.75 -17.05 -9.40
C GLU A 67 -6.45 -17.47 -8.72
N PHE A 68 -6.19 -16.97 -7.51
CA PHE A 68 -4.96 -17.26 -6.77
C PHE A 68 -4.64 -18.75 -6.63
N PRO A 69 -5.58 -19.67 -6.31
CA PRO A 69 -5.31 -21.11 -6.25
C PRO A 69 -4.82 -21.74 -7.56
N LYS A 70 -5.10 -21.10 -8.71
CA LYS A 70 -4.70 -21.57 -10.04
C LYS A 70 -3.31 -21.07 -10.44
N THR A 71 -2.74 -20.14 -9.68
CA THR A 71 -1.41 -19.58 -9.99
C THR A 71 -0.29 -20.55 -9.63
N PRO A 72 0.85 -20.51 -10.34
CA PRO A 72 2.01 -21.32 -9.97
C PRO A 72 2.56 -20.97 -8.58
N TYR A 73 2.32 -19.76 -8.09
CA TYR A 73 2.78 -19.29 -6.78
C TYR A 73 2.05 -19.95 -5.62
N TYR A 74 0.79 -20.35 -5.83
CA TYR A 74 -0.06 -20.86 -4.76
C TYR A 74 0.62 -21.97 -3.96
N LYS A 75 1.25 -22.94 -4.63
CA LYS A 75 1.97 -24.04 -3.96
C LYS A 75 3.05 -23.56 -2.99
N PHE A 76 3.69 -22.42 -3.26
CA PHE A 76 4.77 -21.88 -2.43
C PHE A 76 4.26 -21.07 -1.24
N VAL A 77 3.11 -20.40 -1.40
CA VAL A 77 2.60 -19.44 -0.41
C VAL A 77 1.29 -19.86 0.26
N ALA A 78 0.66 -20.96 -0.16
CA ALA A 78 -0.65 -21.41 0.34
C ALA A 78 -0.67 -21.62 1.85
N LYS A 79 0.41 -22.12 2.45
CA LYS A 79 0.50 -22.31 3.91
C LYS A 79 0.41 -21.00 4.73
N TYR A 80 0.61 -19.86 4.08
CA TYR A 80 0.50 -18.54 4.69
C TYR A 80 -0.82 -17.84 4.37
N PHE A 81 -1.63 -18.40 3.47
CA PHE A 81 -2.84 -17.76 2.99
C PHE A 81 -4.01 -18.04 3.94
N ASN A 82 -4.33 -17.06 4.78
CA ASN A 82 -5.48 -17.08 5.70
C ASN A 82 -6.58 -16.08 5.32
N GLY A 83 -6.49 -15.47 4.12
CA GLY A 83 -7.41 -14.44 3.65
C GLY A 83 -6.71 -13.35 2.85
N VAL A 84 -7.45 -12.30 2.52
CA VAL A 84 -6.96 -11.13 1.78
C VAL A 84 -7.02 -9.85 2.62
N PRO A 85 -6.14 -8.86 2.37
CA PRO A 85 -5.03 -8.92 1.42
C PRO A 85 -3.89 -9.82 1.91
N LEU A 86 -3.26 -10.52 0.96
CA LEU A 86 -1.97 -11.18 1.15
C LEU A 86 -0.98 -10.53 0.20
N VAL A 87 0.12 -10.01 0.73
CA VAL A 87 1.23 -9.48 -0.06
C VAL A 87 2.41 -10.42 0.07
N PHE A 88 3.07 -10.72 -1.04
CA PHE A 88 4.28 -11.51 -1.03
C PHE A 88 5.28 -11.04 -2.08
N ALA A 89 6.56 -11.23 -1.77
CA ALA A 89 7.66 -11.00 -2.68
C ALA A 89 8.81 -11.94 -2.32
N LYS A 90 9.69 -12.22 -3.27
CA LYS A 90 10.86 -13.05 -3.05
C LYS A 90 12.11 -12.26 -3.41
N THR A 91 13.09 -12.24 -2.52
CA THR A 91 14.47 -11.87 -2.87
C THR A 91 15.30 -13.14 -3.01
N LYS A 92 16.56 -13.02 -3.42
CA LYS A 92 17.50 -14.16 -3.47
C LYS A 92 17.59 -14.94 -2.16
N ASN A 93 17.41 -14.24 -1.04
CA ASN A 93 17.68 -14.77 0.30
C ASN A 93 16.42 -15.17 1.06
N GLN A 94 15.25 -14.62 0.70
CA GLN A 94 14.05 -14.80 1.50
C GLN A 94 12.76 -14.65 0.72
N LEU A 95 11.76 -15.41 1.14
CA LEU A 95 10.35 -15.19 0.80
C LEU A 95 9.74 -14.31 1.91
N ILE A 96 9.18 -13.18 1.50
CA ILE A 96 8.55 -12.20 2.40
C ILE A 96 7.05 -12.35 2.25
N ILE A 97 6.36 -12.54 3.38
CA ILE A 97 4.92 -12.67 3.47
C ILE A 97 4.39 -11.58 4.39
N ILE A 98 3.46 -10.77 3.89
CA ILE A 98 2.71 -9.79 4.68
C ILE A 98 1.23 -10.14 4.58
N SER A 99 0.59 -10.41 5.72
CA SER A 99 -0.82 -10.82 5.79
C SER A 99 -1.66 -9.75 6.45
N GLY A 100 -2.83 -9.49 5.86
CA GLY A 100 -3.73 -8.43 6.30
C GLY A 100 -3.24 -7.04 5.90
N TYR A 101 -4.09 -6.06 6.12
CA TYR A 101 -3.80 -4.62 6.06
C TYR A 101 -4.97 -3.87 6.73
N PRO A 102 -4.77 -2.77 7.46
CA PRO A 102 -5.90 -2.04 8.06
C PRO A 102 -6.84 -1.52 6.97
N SER A 103 -8.15 -1.59 7.19
CA SER A 103 -9.09 -0.78 6.40
C SER A 103 -8.91 0.70 6.75
N GLU A 104 -9.47 1.62 5.97
CA GLU A 104 -9.33 3.07 6.24
C GLU A 104 -9.81 3.46 7.65
N ILE A 105 -10.83 2.79 8.20
CA ILE A 105 -11.36 3.08 9.55
C ILE A 105 -10.45 2.52 10.66
N GLN A 106 -9.68 1.47 10.34
CA GLN A 106 -8.75 0.85 11.29
C GLN A 106 -7.35 1.45 11.20
N ASP A 107 -7.04 2.15 10.10
CA ASP A 107 -5.74 2.79 9.91
C ASP A 107 -5.64 4.02 10.82
N ASN A 108 -4.75 3.93 11.79
CA ASN A 108 -4.38 5.05 12.64
C ASN A 108 -2.88 5.29 12.51
N ASN A 109 -2.54 6.31 11.72
CA ASN A 109 -1.17 6.71 11.40
C ASN A 109 -0.32 5.58 10.80
N GLY A 110 -0.92 4.74 9.96
CA GLY A 110 -0.26 3.66 9.24
C GLY A 110 -0.15 2.34 10.00
N TYR A 111 -0.85 2.19 11.13
CA TYR A 111 -0.89 0.99 11.98
C TYR A 111 -2.33 0.53 12.22
N TYR A 112 -2.52 -0.73 12.58
CA TYR A 112 -3.82 -1.26 13.02
C TYR A 112 -4.23 -0.65 14.36
N TYR A 113 -5.27 0.18 14.35
CA TYR A 113 -5.81 0.89 15.52
C TYR A 113 -4.79 1.74 16.29
N GLY A 114 -3.59 1.93 15.74
CA GLY A 114 -2.51 2.71 16.31
C GLY A 114 -1.31 1.86 16.69
N LYS A 115 -0.15 2.51 16.74
CA LYS A 115 1.15 1.87 17.01
C LYS A 115 1.16 1.12 18.34
N GLU A 116 0.67 1.75 19.40
CA GLU A 116 0.66 1.20 20.76
C GLU A 116 -0.20 -0.08 20.81
N TYR A 117 -1.39 -0.04 20.20
CA TYR A 117 -2.29 -1.19 20.11
C TYR A 117 -1.63 -2.35 19.36
N GLU A 118 -1.02 -2.07 18.20
CA GLU A 118 -0.37 -3.12 17.40
C GLU A 118 0.82 -3.76 18.12
N ILE A 119 1.63 -2.98 18.86
CA ILE A 119 2.72 -3.49 19.70
C ILE A 119 2.18 -4.40 20.81
N GLU A 120 1.11 -3.99 21.50
CA GLU A 120 0.50 -4.79 22.55
C GLU A 120 -0.10 -6.10 22.00
N LEU A 121 -0.83 -6.01 20.89
CA LEU A 121 -1.39 -7.15 20.21
C LEU A 121 -0.29 -8.13 19.77
N CYS A 122 0.81 -7.60 19.21
CA CYS A 122 1.97 -8.39 18.81
C CYS A 122 2.49 -9.23 19.97
N LYS A 123 2.71 -8.62 21.14
CA LYS A 123 3.19 -9.31 22.35
C LYS A 123 2.19 -10.36 22.84
N LYS A 124 0.89 -10.04 22.87
CA LYS A 124 -0.17 -10.96 23.30
C LYS A 124 -0.26 -12.21 22.42
N LEU A 125 0.01 -12.07 21.12
CA LEU A 125 0.02 -13.18 20.16
C LEU A 125 1.34 -13.95 20.12
N GLY A 126 2.32 -13.64 21.00
CA GLY A 126 3.64 -14.25 20.98
C GLY A 126 4.48 -13.85 19.76
N GLY A 127 4.10 -12.74 19.10
CA GLY A 127 4.83 -12.18 17.98
C GLY A 127 6.08 -11.42 18.40
N LYS A 128 6.92 -11.12 17.41
CA LYS A 128 8.15 -10.36 17.56
C LYS A 128 7.95 -8.95 16.99
N PRO A 129 7.94 -7.90 17.83
CA PRO A 129 7.94 -6.52 17.34
C PRO A 129 9.26 -6.22 16.61
N VAL A 130 9.17 -5.63 15.42
CA VAL A 130 10.32 -5.24 14.61
C VAL A 130 10.51 -3.73 14.69
N TYR A 131 11.74 -3.32 15.03
CA TYR A 131 12.15 -1.93 15.13
C TYR A 131 13.27 -1.62 14.14
N ILE A 132 13.20 -0.47 13.50
CA ILE A 132 14.25 0.07 12.63
C ILE A 132 14.54 1.49 13.09
N ASN A 133 15.80 1.80 13.40
CA ASN A 133 16.23 3.08 13.96
C ASN A 133 15.38 3.49 15.18
N ASN A 134 15.20 2.56 16.13
CA ASN A 134 14.40 2.71 17.35
C ASN A 134 12.91 3.05 17.13
N SER A 135 12.42 3.00 15.89
CA SER A 135 11.01 3.18 15.56
C SER A 135 10.37 1.83 15.29
N TYR A 136 9.18 1.59 15.85
CA TYR A 136 8.40 0.39 15.56
C TYR A 136 7.95 0.41 14.09
N TYR A 137 8.04 -0.74 13.42
CA TYR A 137 7.59 -0.89 12.05
C TYR A 137 6.40 -1.84 11.98
N PHE A 138 6.57 -3.09 12.41
CA PHE A 138 5.51 -4.10 12.30
C PHE A 138 5.73 -5.24 13.27
N CYS A 139 4.72 -6.10 13.40
CA CYS A 139 4.83 -7.37 14.11
C CYS A 139 5.17 -8.51 13.15
N GLU A 140 6.09 -9.39 13.54
CA GLU A 140 6.33 -10.67 12.86
C GLU A 140 5.76 -11.82 13.70
N ILE A 141 4.94 -12.67 13.09
CA ILE A 141 4.29 -13.84 13.70
C ILE A 141 4.48 -15.03 12.77
N ASN A 142 5.19 -16.06 13.21
CA ASN A 142 5.37 -17.31 12.45
C ASN A 142 5.86 -17.12 11.00
N ASN A 143 6.91 -16.31 10.80
CA ASN A 143 7.44 -15.95 9.48
C ASN A 143 6.45 -15.17 8.57
N THR A 144 5.41 -14.59 9.16
CA THR A 144 4.45 -13.71 8.49
C THR A 144 4.49 -12.35 9.16
N ILE A 145 4.52 -11.28 8.36
CA ILE A 145 4.47 -9.91 8.86
C ILE A 145 3.00 -9.47 8.91
N LEU A 146 2.60 -8.84 10.01
CA LEU A 146 1.31 -8.16 10.09
C LEU A 146 1.34 -6.94 9.16
N GLY A 147 0.40 -6.88 8.21
CA GLY A 147 0.39 -5.82 7.23
C GLY A 147 -0.05 -4.49 7.80
N ASN A 148 0.80 -3.49 7.65
CA ASN A 148 0.53 -2.09 7.95
C ASN A 148 1.35 -1.23 6.97
N ARG A 149 1.20 0.11 7.02
CA ARG A 149 1.88 1.00 6.06
C ARG A 149 3.40 0.84 6.13
N LYS A 150 3.96 0.69 7.33
CA LYS A 150 5.41 0.54 7.56
C LYS A 150 5.96 -0.79 7.05
N ALA A 151 5.18 -1.88 7.12
CA ALA A 151 5.53 -3.16 6.51
C ALA A 151 5.63 -3.06 4.99
N ILE A 152 4.70 -2.33 4.36
CA ILE A 152 4.70 -2.10 2.90
C ILE A 152 5.88 -1.20 2.50
N GLU A 153 6.11 -0.09 3.20
CA GLU A 153 7.28 0.79 2.97
C GLU A 153 8.60 0.01 3.12
N TRP A 154 8.71 -0.83 4.14
CA TRP A 154 9.86 -1.71 4.35
C TRP A 154 10.04 -2.69 3.20
N LEU A 155 8.99 -3.40 2.78
CA LEU A 155 9.04 -4.33 1.65
C LEU A 155 9.50 -3.64 0.36
N ILE A 156 8.97 -2.46 0.06
CA ILE A 156 9.37 -1.67 -1.10
C ILE A 156 10.87 -1.34 -1.05
N ASN A 157 11.38 -0.94 0.12
CA ASN A 157 12.80 -0.65 0.31
C ASN A 157 13.68 -1.90 0.16
N ILE A 158 13.21 -3.06 0.63
CA ILE A 158 13.89 -4.34 0.40
C ILE A 158 13.93 -4.68 -1.10
N CYS A 159 12.80 -4.61 -1.81
CA CYS A 159 12.77 -4.87 -3.25
C CYS A 159 13.63 -3.88 -4.05
N LYS A 160 13.67 -2.60 -3.63
CA LYS A 160 14.52 -1.58 -4.24
C LYS A 160 16.01 -1.86 -4.04
N SER A 161 16.42 -2.32 -2.86
CA SER A 161 17.83 -2.50 -2.50
C SER A 161 18.39 -3.86 -2.93
N GLN A 162 17.61 -4.92 -2.81
CA GLN A 162 18.07 -6.30 -3.05
C GLN A 162 17.58 -6.88 -4.39
N GLY A 163 16.59 -6.24 -5.00
CA GLY A 163 15.85 -6.81 -6.12
C GLY A 163 14.87 -7.89 -5.64
N CYS A 164 13.63 -7.81 -6.12
CA CYS A 164 12.64 -8.87 -5.96
C CYS A 164 12.55 -9.69 -7.25
N GLU A 165 12.61 -11.02 -7.13
CA GLU A 165 12.59 -11.98 -8.23
C GLU A 165 11.22 -12.02 -8.90
N ASN A 166 11.22 -12.20 -10.23
CA ASN A 166 9.98 -12.47 -10.94
C ASN A 166 9.62 -13.95 -10.75
N LEU A 167 8.56 -14.20 -9.99
CA LEU A 167 8.11 -15.54 -9.70
C LEU A 167 7.50 -16.24 -10.93
N THR A 168 7.06 -15.51 -11.98
CA THR A 168 6.48 -16.10 -13.20
C THR A 168 7.49 -16.95 -13.99
N ILE A 169 8.79 -16.80 -13.71
CA ILE A 169 9.90 -17.40 -14.48
C ILE A 169 10.51 -18.59 -13.72
N ILE A 170 10.10 -18.85 -12.48
CA ILE A 170 10.64 -19.95 -11.69
C ILE A 170 10.02 -21.26 -12.17
N LYS A 171 10.77 -22.00 -12.98
CA LYS A 171 10.49 -23.37 -13.42
C LYS A 171 10.73 -24.36 -12.28
#